data_AF-A0A5C0AS37-F1
#
_entry.id   AF-A0A5C0AS37-F1
#
_cell.length_a   1.000
_cell.length_b   1.000
_cell.length_c   1.000
_cell.angle_alpha   90.00
_cell.angle_beta   90.00
_cell.angle_gamma   90.00
#
_symmetry.space_group_name_H-M   'P 1'
#
loop_
_entity.id
_entity.type
_entity.pdbx_description
1 polymer ?
#
loop_
_entity_poly.entity_id
_entity_poly.type
_entity_poly.pdbx_seq_one_letter_code
_entity_poly.pdbx_strand_id
1 'polypeptide(L)'
;MDPQSDDDLVITPIPALSLILLNLEKQKGSPLTEDEVVAARDSAVCMTVSRKVHDAMQESRGYRDLDLENVWEDWLGFRAWMAQAEQ
;
A
#
# COMPACT_ATOMS: atom_id res chain seq x y z
N MET A 1 -26.47 -24.11 0.02
CA MET A 1 -26.10 -22.74 -0.40
C MET A 1 -25.50 -22.12 0.83
N ASP A 2 -24.21 -22.35 1.06
CA ASP A 2 -23.46 -21.54 2.01
C ASP A 2 -23.17 -20.22 1.29
N PRO A 3 -23.73 -19.08 1.73
CA PRO A 3 -23.25 -17.80 1.28
C PRO A 3 -21.89 -17.63 1.95
N GLN A 4 -20.83 -18.19 1.36
CA GLN A 4 -19.49 -17.71 1.64
C GLN A 4 -19.53 -16.25 1.28
N SER A 5 -19.59 -15.39 2.30
CA SER A 5 -19.78 -13.96 2.18
C SER A 5 -18.65 -13.37 1.34
N ASP A 6 -18.92 -13.21 0.04
CA ASP A 6 -18.18 -12.36 -0.91
C ASP A 6 -18.26 -10.85 -0.51
N ASP A 7 -18.88 -10.53 0.62
CA ASP A 7 -19.18 -9.17 1.07
C ASP A 7 -17.95 -8.36 1.54
N ASP A 8 -16.78 -9.00 1.66
CA ASP A 8 -15.56 -8.34 2.15
C ASP A 8 -14.35 -8.57 1.24
N LEU A 9 -14.59 -8.54 -0.08
CA LEU A 9 -13.51 -8.45 -1.05
C LEU A 9 -12.86 -7.06 -1.00
N VAL A 10 -11.53 -7.03 -0.89
CA VAL A 10 -10.73 -5.81 -0.87
C VAL A 10 -9.71 -5.80 -1.99
N ILE A 11 -9.44 -4.62 -2.54
CA ILE A 11 -8.43 -4.41 -3.56
C ILE A 11 -7.07 -4.29 -2.87
N THR A 12 -6.16 -5.20 -3.18
CA THR A 12 -4.83 -5.25 -2.58
C THR A 12 -3.74 -5.07 -3.64
N PRO A 13 -2.85 -4.07 -3.52
CA PRO A 13 -1.71 -3.93 -4.41
C PRO A 13 -0.66 -5.03 -4.16
N ILE A 14 -0.14 -5.59 -5.26
CA ILE A 14 0.90 -6.63 -5.25
C ILE A 14 2.00 -6.24 -6.26
N PRO A 15 3.22 -5.89 -5.82
CA PRO A 15 3.69 -5.82 -4.42
C PRO A 15 3.07 -4.64 -3.64
N ALA A 16 3.37 -4.55 -2.34
CA ALA A 16 2.89 -3.47 -1.47
C ALA A 16 3.11 -2.09 -2.10
N LEU A 17 2.10 -1.21 -2.03
CA LEU A 17 2.18 0.11 -2.64
C LEU A 17 3.27 0.96 -1.98
N SER A 18 3.40 0.89 -0.66
CA SER A 18 4.52 1.49 0.09
C SER A 18 5.89 1.09 -0.47
N LEU A 19 6.08 -0.19 -0.84
CA LEU A 19 7.33 -0.67 -1.42
C LEU A 19 7.56 -0.15 -2.85
N ILE A 20 6.49 -0.06 -3.65
CA ILE A 20 6.55 0.53 -5.00
C ILE A 20 6.99 1.99 -4.89
N LEU A 21 6.37 2.77 -4.00
CA LEU A 21 6.72 4.18 -3.77
C LEU A 21 8.14 4.34 -3.22
N LEU A 22 8.57 3.50 -2.28
CA LEU A 22 9.95 3.51 -1.79
C LEU A 22 10.96 3.25 -2.91
N ASN A 23 10.66 2.30 -3.80
CA ASN A 23 11.52 1.99 -4.93
C ASN A 23 11.56 3.16 -5.93
N LEU A 24 10.43 3.81 -6.19
CA LEU A 24 10.35 5.00 -7.04
C LEU A 24 11.13 6.18 -6.44
N GLU A 25 10.98 6.46 -5.13
CA GLU A 25 11.72 7.50 -4.42
C GLU A 25 13.24 7.24 -4.49
N LYS A 26 13.65 5.97 -4.30
CA LYS A 26 15.06 5.55 -4.43
C LYS A 26 15.61 5.70 -5.84
N GLN A 27 14.84 5.33 -6.87
CA GLN A 27 15.25 5.47 -8.27
C GLN A 27 15.34 6.94 -8.69
N LYS A 28 14.40 7.77 -8.23
CA LYS A 28 14.38 9.21 -8.48
C LYS A 28 15.51 9.93 -7.72
N GLY A 29 15.87 9.44 -6.54
CA GLY A 29 16.86 10.06 -5.66
C GLY A 29 16.35 11.34 -4.96
N SER A 30 15.05 11.61 -5.01
CA SER A 30 14.41 12.77 -4.39
C SER A 30 12.99 12.41 -3.95
N PRO A 31 12.39 13.13 -3.00
CA PRO A 31 11.03 12.86 -2.52
C PRO A 31 10.01 12.78 -3.65
N LEU A 32 9.07 11.83 -3.55
CA LEU A 32 7.92 11.78 -4.45
C LEU A 32 6.95 12.93 -4.19
N THR A 33 6.36 13.43 -5.26
CA THR A 33 5.26 14.39 -5.24
C THR A 33 3.91 13.66 -5.16
N GLU A 34 2.86 14.38 -4.79
CA GLU A 34 1.50 13.83 -4.71
C GLU A 34 1.05 13.19 -6.03
N ASP A 35 1.31 13.86 -7.15
CA ASP A 35 0.99 13.35 -8.50
C ASP A 35 1.70 12.03 -8.80
N GLU A 36 2.99 11.90 -8.46
CA GLU A 36 3.74 10.66 -8.66
C GLU A 36 3.22 9.51 -7.78
N VAL A 37 2.83 9.81 -6.54
CA VAL A 37 2.27 8.82 -5.63
C VAL A 37 0.91 8.31 -6.15
N VAL A 38 0.06 9.23 -6.60
CA VAL A 38 -1.24 8.89 -7.21
C VAL A 38 -1.05 8.11 -8.51
N ALA A 39 -0.13 8.53 -9.37
CA ALA A 39 0.18 7.83 -10.62
C ALA A 39 0.72 6.42 -10.37
N ALA A 40 1.56 6.24 -9.35
CA ALA A 40 2.07 4.94 -8.94
C ALA A 40 0.97 4.02 -8.39
N ARG A 41 0.02 4.58 -7.62
CA ARG A 41 -1.19 3.86 -7.18
C ARG A 41 -2.01 3.38 -8.37
N ASP A 42 -2.33 4.26 -9.31
CA ASP A 42 -3.12 3.93 -10.50
C ASP A 42 -2.41 2.93 -11.42
N SER A 43 -1.08 2.93 -11.42
CA SER A 43 -0.26 1.98 -12.18
C SER A 43 0.01 0.67 -11.43
N ALA A 44 -0.35 0.57 -10.15
CA ALA A 44 -0.06 -0.60 -9.34
C ALA A 44 -0.94 -1.79 -9.76
N VAL A 45 -0.33 -2.97 -9.85
CA VAL A 45 -1.06 -4.20 -10.09
C VAL A 45 -1.86 -4.54 -8.85
N CYS A 46 -3.18 -4.48 -8.97
CA CYS A 46 -4.10 -4.79 -7.89
C CYS A 46 -4.72 -6.17 -8.08
N MET A 47 -4.91 -6.89 -6.98
CA MET A 47 -5.64 -8.14 -6.94
C MET A 47 -6.79 -8.02 -5.93
N THR A 48 -7.96 -8.51 -6.33
CA THR A 48 -9.11 -8.62 -5.43
C THR A 48 -8.96 -9.89 -4.60
N VAL A 49 -8.87 -9.73 -3.29
CA VAL A 49 -8.76 -10.84 -2.33
C VAL A 49 -9.77 -10.65 -1.21
N SER A 50 -10.10 -11.70 -0.47
CA SER A 50 -10.93 -11.55 0.72
C SER A 50 -10.18 -10.77 1.81
N ARG A 51 -10.90 -10.01 2.63
CA ARG A 51 -10.34 -9.25 3.76
C ARG A 51 -9.42 -10.10 4.63
N LYS A 52 -9.82 -11.34 4.92
CA LYS A 52 -8.99 -12.28 5.70
C LYS A 52 -7.63 -12.56 5.05
N VAL A 53 -7.59 -12.71 3.72
CA VAL A 53 -6.35 -12.93 2.98
C VAL A 53 -5.52 -11.65 2.97
N HIS A 54 -6.13 -10.48 2.75
CA HIS A 54 -5.48 -9.19 2.85
C HIS A 54 -4.82 -8.98 4.22
N ASP A 55 -5.55 -9.23 5.31
CA ASP A 55 -5.03 -9.07 6.67
C ASP A 55 -3.87 -10.03 6.94
N ALA A 56 -3.98 -11.30 6.53
CA ALA A 56 -2.88 -12.26 6.62
C ALA A 56 -1.65 -11.83 5.80
N MET A 57 -1.84 -11.21 4.63
CA MET A 57 -0.75 -10.67 3.82
C MET A 57 -0.05 -9.50 4.51
N GLN A 58 -0.80 -8.62 5.17
CA GLN A 58 -0.24 -7.50 5.94
C GLN A 58 0.49 -7.99 7.19
N GLU A 59 -0.09 -8.92 7.94
CA GLU A 59 0.55 -9.56 9.10
C GLU A 59 1.85 -10.27 8.71
N SER A 60 1.86 -10.99 7.59
CA SER A 60 3.07 -11.64 7.08
C SER A 60 4.16 -10.64 6.66
N ARG A 61 3.79 -9.43 6.25
CA ARG A 61 4.73 -8.34 5.93
C ARG A 61 5.23 -7.63 7.19
N GLY A 62 4.46 -7.69 8.28
CA GLY A 62 4.77 -7.03 9.56
C GLY A 62 4.38 -5.55 9.62
N TYR A 63 3.69 -5.03 8.59
CA TYR A 63 3.19 -3.66 8.54
C TYR A 63 1.92 -3.58 7.70
N ARG A 64 1.07 -2.61 8.03
CA ARG A 64 -0.10 -2.25 7.22
C ARG A 64 0.37 -1.49 5.98
N ASP A 65 -0.16 -1.84 4.81
CA ASP A 65 0.14 -1.09 3.58
C ASP A 65 -0.69 0.19 3.48
N LEU A 66 -0.44 1.00 2.44
CA LEU A 66 -1.06 2.31 2.27
C LEU A 66 -2.55 2.24 1.95
N ASP A 67 -3.29 3.19 2.50
CA ASP A 67 -4.69 3.42 2.14
C ASP A 67 -4.83 3.92 0.68
N LEU A 68 -5.59 3.22 -0.16
CA LEU A 68 -5.70 3.58 -1.59
C LEU A 68 -6.51 4.87 -1.83
N GLU A 69 -7.46 5.17 -0.93
CA GLU A 69 -8.31 6.36 -1.03
C GLU A 69 -7.53 7.61 -0.63
N ASN A 70 -6.71 7.53 0.41
CA ASN A 70 -5.92 8.63 0.97
C ASN A 70 -4.40 8.39 0.82
N VAL A 71 -3.99 7.82 -0.32
CA VAL A 71 -2.62 7.31 -0.56
C VAL A 71 -1.52 8.33 -0.26
N TRP A 72 -1.76 9.60 -0.55
CA TRP A 72 -0.78 10.64 -0.33
C TRP A 72 -0.54 10.92 1.15
N GLU A 73 -1.61 11.11 1.92
CA GLU A 73 -1.52 11.37 3.37
C GLU A 73 -0.91 10.17 4.10
N ASP A 74 -1.35 8.96 3.72
CA ASP A 74 -0.84 7.72 4.30
C ASP A 74 0.65 7.51 3.96
N TRP A 75 1.06 7.84 2.73
CA TRP A 75 2.47 7.82 2.31
C TRP A 75 3.33 8.81 3.10
N LEU A 76 2.87 10.03 3.32
CA LEU A 76 3.59 11.00 4.16
C LEU A 76 3.73 10.50 5.60
N GLY A 77 2.67 9.91 6.15
CA GLY A 77 2.68 9.25 7.45
C GLY A 77 3.70 8.11 7.51
N PHE A 78 3.70 7.23 6.51
CA PHE A 78 4.65 6.13 6.39
C PHE A 78 6.10 6.63 6.30
N ARG A 79 6.38 7.66 5.49
CA ARG A 79 7.71 8.29 5.42
C ARG A 79 8.14 8.89 6.75
N ALA A 80 7.24 9.58 7.45
CA ALA A 80 7.51 10.15 8.76
C ALA A 80 7.78 9.07 9.82
N TRP A 81 7.07 7.93 9.76
CA TRP A 81 7.32 6.78 10.63
C TRP A 81 8.68 6.14 10.34
N MET A 82 9.01 5.92 9.07
CA MET A 82 10.32 5.40 8.64
C MET A 82 11.48 6.30 9.10
N ALA A 83 11.34 7.62 8.94
CA ALA A 83 12.34 8.59 9.39
C ALA A 83 12.57 8.60 10.92
N GLN A 84 11.58 8.15 11.70
CA GLN A 84 11.69 7.96 13.14
C GLN A 84 12.23 6.58 13.51
N ALA A 85 11.97 5.55 12.71
CA ALA A 85 12.47 4.20 12.92
C ALA A 85 13.98 4.04 12.61
N GLU A 86 14.56 4.94 11.82
CA GLU A 86 16.01 5.01 11.54
C GLU A 86 16.82 5.85 12.56
N GLN A 87 16.19 6.37 13.63
CA GLN A 87 16.85 7.10 14.74
C GLN A 87 17.08 6.23 15.97
#